data_AF-A0A1M3CSX3-F1
#
_entry.id   AF-A0A1M3CSX3-F1
#
_cell.length_a   1.000
_cell.length_b   1.000
_cell.length_c   1.000
_cell.angle_alpha   90.00
_cell.angle_beta   90.00
_cell.angle_gamma   90.00
#
_symmetry.space_group_name_H-M   'P 1'
#
loop_
_entity.id
_entity.type
_entity.pdbx_description
1 polymer ?
#
loop_
_entity_poly.entity_id
_entity_poly.type
_entity_poly.pdbx_seq_one_letter_code
_entity_poly.pdbx_strand_id
1 'polypeptide(L)'
;MSHPSPNKYTVSEYPLKYLGNIVWLVLFLIIFPPLGLLLLILNTAIRKEGVFYSLQYRGSKGWLIFWTIVLFPVAIILAAIHGFDVVAHP
;
A
#
# COMPACT_ATOMS: atom_id res chain seq x y z
N MET A 1 6.80 51.51 38.84
CA MET A 1 7.00 50.04 38.82
C MET A 1 6.21 49.47 37.66
N SER A 2 6.88 49.17 36.56
CA SER A 2 6.29 48.55 35.37
C SER A 2 6.19 47.05 35.58
N HIS A 3 4.96 46.53 35.71
CA HIS A 3 4.70 45.10 35.67
C HIS A 3 5.00 44.56 34.26
N PRO A 4 5.88 43.56 34.09
CA PRO A 4 6.05 42.91 32.79
C PRO A 4 4.80 42.10 32.45
N SER A 5 4.26 42.33 31.25
CA SER A 5 3.10 41.65 30.68
C SER A 5 3.38 40.15 30.46
N PRO A 6 2.42 39.24 30.69
CA PRO A 6 2.66 37.80 30.54
C PRO A 6 2.95 37.44 29.08
N ASN A 7 3.98 36.63 28.86
CA ASN A 7 4.37 36.08 27.56
C ASN A 7 3.16 35.40 26.90
N LYS A 8 2.64 36.00 25.82
CA LYS A 8 1.60 35.41 24.98
C LYS A 8 2.27 34.41 24.04
N TYR A 9 2.43 33.16 24.48
CA TYR A 9 2.78 32.07 23.57
C TYR A 9 1.61 31.86 22.60
N THR A 10 1.72 32.39 21.38
CA THR A 10 0.81 32.03 20.30
C THR A 10 1.13 30.60 19.88
N VAL A 11 0.40 29.64 20.44
CA VAL A 11 0.41 28.26 19.95
C VAL A 11 -0.02 28.33 18.49
N SER A 12 0.90 28.10 17.56
CA SER A 12 0.57 28.13 16.13
C SER A 12 -0.37 26.95 15.84
N GLU A 13 -1.65 27.24 15.67
CA GLU A 13 -2.60 26.26 15.19
C GLU A 13 -2.29 25.96 13.72
N TYR A 14 -1.67 24.81 13.48
CA TYR A 14 -1.50 24.31 12.12
C TYR A 14 -2.89 24.12 11.50
N PRO A 15 -3.11 24.49 10.23
CA PRO A 15 -4.43 24.45 9.59
C PRO A 15 -4.98 23.01 9.45
N LEU A 16 -4.13 22.01 9.64
CA LEU A 16 -4.46 20.58 9.53
C LEU A 16 -4.18 19.89 10.85
N LYS A 17 -5.26 19.45 11.51
CA LYS A 17 -5.22 18.64 12.72
C LYS A 17 -5.94 17.33 12.45
N TYR A 18 -5.25 16.22 12.65
CA TYR A 18 -5.86 14.89 12.54
C TYR A 18 -6.63 14.59 13.84
N LEU A 19 -7.95 14.57 13.75
CA LEU A 19 -8.86 14.29 14.88
C LEU A 19 -9.25 12.81 14.99
N GLY A 20 -8.82 11.98 14.03
CA GLY A 20 -9.14 10.56 13.98
C GLY A 20 -8.21 9.70 14.83
N ASN A 21 -8.38 8.38 14.71
CA ASN A 21 -7.54 7.41 15.40
C ASN A 21 -6.25 7.14 14.61
N ILE A 22 -5.11 7.59 15.17
CA ILE A 22 -3.79 7.47 14.54
C ILE A 22 -3.40 6.00 14.29
N VAL A 23 -3.85 5.06 15.15
CA VAL A 23 -3.57 3.63 15.01
C VAL A 23 -4.22 3.09 13.73
N TRP A 24 -5.47 3.48 13.48
CA TRP A 24 -6.16 3.10 12.24
C TRP A 24 -5.47 3.70 11.01
N LEU A 25 -5.07 4.97 11.08
CA LEU A 25 -4.34 5.63 9.99
C LEU A 25 -3.06 4.86 9.63
N VAL A 26 -2.25 4.52 10.63
CA VAL A 26 -0.99 3.79 10.43
C VAL A 26 -1.25 2.38 9.91
N LEU A 27 -2.25 1.67 10.46
CA LEU A 27 -2.62 0.32 10.01
C LEU A 27 -2.99 0.31 8.51
N PHE A 28 -3.86 1.23 8.09
CA PHE A 28 -4.22 1.35 6.67
C PHE A 28 -3.02 1.76 5.82
N LEU A 29 -2.19 2.68 6.29
CA LEU A 29 -1.00 3.11 5.54
C LEU A 29 0.01 1.97 5.31
N ILE A 30 0.07 0.98 6.20
CA ILE A 30 0.95 -0.19 6.05
C ILE A 30 0.32 -1.26 5.15
N ILE A 31 -0.99 -1.51 5.27
CA ILE A 31 -1.66 -2.61 4.56
C ILE A 31 -2.07 -2.23 3.12
N PHE A 32 -2.56 -1.01 2.90
CA PHE A 32 -3.12 -0.61 1.60
C PHE A 32 -2.09 -0.57 0.48
N PRO A 33 -0.91 0.07 0.64
CA PRO A 33 0.07 0.16 -0.43
C PRO A 33 0.55 -1.19 -0.97
N PRO A 34 0.97 -2.18 -0.13
CA PRO A 34 1.40 -3.47 -0.65
C PRO A 34 0.24 -4.25 -1.28
N LEU A 35 -0.96 -4.16 -0.70
CA LEU A 35 -2.16 -4.81 -1.26
C LEU A 35 -2.53 -4.23 -2.63
N GLY A 36 -2.54 -2.90 -2.75
CA GLY A 36 -2.81 -2.19 -3.99
C GLY A 36 -1.78 -2.49 -5.06
N LEU A 37 -0.50 -2.52 -4.70
CA LEU A 37 0.58 -2.86 -5.63
C LEU A 37 0.45 -4.32 -6.12
N LEU A 38 0.17 -5.25 -5.22
CA LEU A 38 -0.03 -6.66 -5.60
C LEU A 38 -1.21 -6.81 -6.56
N LEU A 39 -2.35 -6.19 -6.26
CA LEU A 39 -3.53 -6.21 -7.12
C LEU A 39 -3.25 -5.58 -8.47
N LEU A 40 -2.49 -4.49 -8.51
CA LEU A 40 -2.07 -3.86 -9.75
C LEU A 40 -1.26 -4.84 -10.60
N ILE A 41 -0.24 -5.49 -10.03
CA ILE A 41 0.58 -6.48 -10.76
C ILE A 41 -0.29 -7.64 -11.27
N LEU A 42 -1.17 -8.19 -10.42
CA LEU A 42 -2.01 -9.35 -10.77
C LEU A 42 -3.08 -9.07 -11.83
N ASN A 43 -3.47 -7.80 -12.01
CA ASN A 43 -4.50 -7.39 -12.98
C ASN A 43 -3.93 -6.55 -14.12
N THR A 44 -2.62 -6.31 -14.16
CA THR A 44 -2.00 -5.58 -15.26
C THR A 44 -1.95 -6.48 -16.49
N ALA A 45 -2.47 -5.96 -17.59
CA ALA A 45 -2.29 -6.51 -18.92
C ALA A 45 -1.65 -5.44 -19.82
N ILE A 46 -0.58 -5.80 -20.50
CA ILE A 46 0.17 -4.93 -21.40
C ILE A 46 -0.18 -5.32 -22.83
N ARG A 47 -0.72 -4.38 -23.61
CA ARG A 47 -0.97 -4.60 -25.03
C ARG A 47 0.29 -4.29 -25.83
N LYS A 48 0.79 -5.25 -26.59
CA LYS A 48 1.90 -5.06 -27.53
C LYS A 48 1.58 -5.75 -28.86
N GLU A 49 1.69 -5.01 -29.97
CA GLU A 49 1.50 -5.54 -31.33
C GLU A 49 0.17 -6.28 -31.56
N GLY A 50 -0.90 -5.84 -30.88
CA GLY A 50 -2.24 -6.43 -30.99
C GLY A 50 -2.51 -7.59 -30.02
N VAL A 51 -1.50 -8.12 -29.33
CA VAL A 51 -1.60 -9.19 -28.34
C VAL A 51 -1.58 -8.62 -26.92
N PHE A 52 -2.39 -9.16 -26.01
CA PHE A 52 -2.41 -8.77 -24.61
C PHE A 52 -1.54 -9.71 -23.77
N TYR A 53 -0.51 -9.18 -23.12
CA TYR A 53 0.34 -9.94 -22.19
C TYR A 53 -0.09 -9.66 -20.76
N SER A 54 -0.49 -10.69 -20.01
CA SER A 54 -0.80 -10.57 -18.58
C SER A 54 0.26 -11.26 -17.73
N LEU A 55 0.45 -10.79 -16.51
CA LEU A 55 1.27 -11.46 -15.51
C LEU A 55 0.40 -12.42 -14.71
N GLN A 56 0.66 -13.72 -14.85
CA GLN A 56 -0.05 -14.76 -14.12
C GLN A 56 0.85 -15.32 -13.01
N TYR A 57 0.44 -15.10 -11.76
CA TYR A 57 1.06 -15.76 -10.62
C TYR A 57 0.78 -17.26 -10.66
N ARG A 58 1.84 -18.09 -10.58
CA ARG A 58 1.73 -19.55 -10.63
C ARG A 58 1.05 -20.16 -9.40
N GLY A 59 1.21 -19.54 -8.24
CA GLY A 59 0.66 -20.02 -6.99
C GLY A 59 -0.81 -19.63 -6.77
N SER A 60 -1.33 -19.94 -5.58
CA SER A 60 -2.68 -19.51 -5.21
C SER A 60 -2.72 -17.99 -4.99
N LYS A 61 -3.43 -17.28 -5.88
CA LYS A 61 -3.66 -15.83 -5.76
C LYS A 61 -4.32 -15.47 -4.43
N GLY A 62 -5.28 -16.28 -3.98
CA GLY A 62 -5.96 -16.09 -2.68
C GLY A 62 -4.99 -16.20 -1.51
N TRP A 63 -4.06 -17.15 -1.56
CA TRP A 63 -3.03 -17.30 -0.53
C TRP A 63 -2.06 -16.12 -0.51
N LEU A 64 -1.65 -15.65 -1.69
CA LEU A 64 -0.77 -14.48 -1.82
C LEU A 64 -1.43 -13.20 -1.27
N ILE A 65 -2.71 -12.99 -1.58
CA ILE A 65 -3.50 -11.85 -1.06
C ILE A 65 -3.65 -11.95 0.45
N PHE A 66 -4.00 -13.13 0.98
CA PHE A 66 -4.13 -13.36 2.41
C PHE A 66 -2.85 -12.97 3.16
N TRP A 67 -1.69 -13.47 2.71
CA TRP A 67 -0.42 -13.12 3.34
C TRP A 67 -0.02 -11.67 3.13
N THR A 68 -0.47 -11.00 2.07
CA THR A 68 -0.21 -9.57 1.87
C THR A 68 -0.90 -8.71 2.92
N ILE A 69 -2.13 -9.09 3.31
CA ILE A 69 -2.90 -8.40 4.34
C ILE A 69 -2.37 -8.71 5.75
N VAL A 70 -2.05 -9.99 6.01
CA VAL A 70 -1.63 -10.46 7.34
C VAL A 70 -0.18 -10.09 7.64
N LEU A 71 0.73 -10.35 6.69
CA LEU A 71 2.17 -10.15 6.86
C LEU A 71 2.88 -10.00 5.51
N PHE A 72 2.92 -8.77 5.01
CA PHE A 72 3.51 -8.42 3.70
C PHE A 72 4.84 -9.12 3.36
N PRO A 73 5.82 -9.23 4.27
CA PRO A 73 7.08 -9.95 3.98
C PRO A 73 6.88 -11.39 3.51
N VAL A 74 5.91 -12.11 4.06
CA VAL A 74 5.62 -13.50 3.68
C VAL A 74 5.07 -13.55 2.25
N ALA A 75 4.26 -12.57 1.84
CA ALA A 75 3.79 -12.47 0.48
C ALA A 75 4.93 -12.27 -0.53
N ILE A 76 5.97 -11.50 -0.18
CA ILE A 76 7.16 -11.34 -1.04
C ILE A 76 7.86 -12.69 -1.21
N ILE A 77 8.05 -13.44 -0.13
CA ILE A 77 8.70 -14.76 -0.16
C ILE A 77 7.89 -15.73 -1.04
N LEU A 78 6.56 -15.77 -0.87
CA LEU A 78 5.66 -16.58 -1.70
C LEU A 78 5.71 -16.16 -3.17
N ALA A 79 5.74 -14.86 -3.44
CA ALA A 79 5.87 -14.33 -4.80
C ALA A 79 7.19 -14.77 -5.44
N ALA A 80 8.30 -14.73 -4.69
CA ALA A 80 9.62 -15.12 -5.16
C ALA A 80 9.75 -16.64 -5.40
N ILE A 81 9.16 -17.47 -4.52
CA ILE A 81 9.24 -18.94 -4.64
C ILE A 81 8.41 -19.43 -5.83
N HIS A 82 7.18 -18.93 -6.00
CA HIS A 82 6.28 -19.41 -7.06
C HIS A 82 6.49 -18.70 -8.40
N GLY A 83 6.96 -17.45 -8.38
CA GLY A 83 7.21 -16.65 -9.58
C GLY A 83 5.95 -16.19 -10.32
N PHE A 84 6.17 -15.42 -11.38
CA PHE A 84 5.13 -14.95 -12.30
C PHE A 84 5.46 -15.42 -13.72
N ASP A 85 4.47 -15.95 -14.41
CA ASP A 85 4.54 -16.25 -15.83
C ASP A 85 3.95 -15.10 -16.64
N VAL A 86 4.48 -14.88 -17.85
CA VAL A 86 3.91 -13.96 -18.83
C VAL A 86 3.03 -14.76 -19.77
N VAL A 87 1.74 -14.46 -19.79
CA VAL A 87 0.75 -15.18 -20.61
C VAL A 87 0.22 -14.27 -21.70
N ALA A 88 0.29 -14.73 -22.95
CA ALA A 88 -0.28 -14.03 -24.09
C ALA A 88 -1.75 -14.41 -24.27
N HIS A 89 -2.61 -13.41 -24.34
CA HIS A 89 -4.01 -13.50 -24.71
C HIS A 89 -4.19 -12.90 -26.12
N PRO A 90 -4.81 -13.63 -27.06
CA PRO A 90 -5.10 -13.14 -28.41
C PRO A 90 -6.11 -11.98 -28.40
#